data_AF-A0A1M5HIZ5-F1
#
_entry.id   AF-A0A1M5HIZ5-F1
#
_cell.length_a   1.000
_cell.length_b   1.000
_cell.length_c   1.000
_cell.angle_alpha   90.00
_cell.angle_beta   90.00
_cell.angle_gamma   90.00
#
_symmetry.space_group_name_H-M   'P 1'
#
loop_
_entity.id
_entity.type
_entity.pdbx_description
1 polymer ?
#
loop_
_entity_poly.entity_id
_entity_poly.type
_entity_poly.pdbx_seq_one_letter_code
_entity_poly.pdbx_strand_id
1 'polypeptide(L)'
;MFNCRGMNFVDLVKLKVSDIHQDRIFYGRSKTGDQISVRITEELSEILGCYTVGKAKDDYLFPANYYGSTRHYEKYKTLRRRMNGHLKTIAKDAGIEEHFTTYTIRHSWATIAKYMGIPTKVISEGLGHNSLKTTQIYLRSFTNHVLDDANEMVVS
;
A
#
# COMPACT_ATOMS: atom_id res chain seq x y z
N MET A 1 -4.32 -0.63 -2.80
CA MET A 1 -3.23 -0.39 -1.81
C MET A 1 -2.07 -1.35 -2.01
N PHE A 2 -2.28 -2.67 -1.90
CA PHE A 2 -1.22 -3.68 -2.07
C PHE A 2 -0.48 -3.54 -3.41
N ASN A 3 -1.23 -3.56 -4.52
CA ASN A 3 -0.74 -3.32 -5.89
C ASN A 3 -0.08 -1.95 -6.11
N CYS A 4 -0.18 -1.04 -5.15
CA CYS A 4 0.49 0.26 -5.17
C CYS A 4 1.64 0.32 -4.16
N ARG A 5 2.44 -0.74 -4.06
CA ARG A 5 3.56 -0.86 -3.08
C ARG A 5 3.11 -0.66 -1.63
N GLY A 6 1.92 -1.15 -1.31
CA GLY A 6 1.33 -0.95 0.00
C GLY A 6 1.02 0.51 0.33
N MET A 7 0.65 1.37 -0.64
CA MET A 7 0.25 2.79 -0.47
C MET A 7 -0.57 3.08 0.80
N ASN A 8 -0.42 4.27 1.42
CA ASN A 8 -1.19 4.60 2.63
C ASN A 8 -2.65 4.83 2.26
N PHE A 9 -3.55 4.52 3.19
CA PHE A 9 -4.97 4.77 2.98
C PHE A 9 -5.28 6.26 2.77
N VAL A 10 -4.59 7.18 3.47
CA VAL A 10 -4.74 8.62 3.26
C VAL A 10 -4.33 9.07 1.85
N ASP A 11 -3.32 8.43 1.26
CA ASP A 11 -2.85 8.74 -0.09
C ASP A 11 -3.84 8.16 -1.11
N LEU A 12 -4.32 6.94 -0.87
CA LEU A 12 -5.34 6.28 -1.70
C LEU A 12 -6.61 7.13 -1.85
N VAL A 13 -7.15 7.65 -0.73
CA VAL A 13 -8.41 8.43 -0.76
C VAL A 13 -8.27 9.81 -1.40
N LYS A 14 -7.03 10.27 -1.64
CA LYS A 14 -6.74 11.55 -2.31
C LYS A 14 -6.45 11.40 -3.80
N LEU A 15 -6.23 10.18 -4.29
CA LEU A 15 -5.92 9.93 -5.70
C LEU A 15 -7.04 10.44 -6.61
N LYS A 16 -6.64 11.08 -7.69
CA LYS A 16 -7.49 11.53 -8.78
C LYS A 16 -7.25 10.74 -10.06
N VAL A 17 -8.16 10.85 -11.02
CA VAL A 17 -7.94 10.25 -12.36
C VAL A 17 -6.75 10.89 -13.07
N SER A 18 -6.51 12.20 -12.85
CA SER A 18 -5.36 12.94 -13.38
C SER A 18 -4.01 12.42 -12.91
N ASP A 19 -3.99 11.71 -11.78
CA ASP A 19 -2.77 11.10 -11.21
C ASP A 19 -2.34 9.84 -12.00
N ILE A 20 -3.22 9.33 -12.86
CA ILE A 20 -2.92 8.22 -13.78
C ILE A 20 -2.40 8.81 -15.09
N HIS A 21 -1.18 8.44 -15.45
CA HIS A 21 -0.57 8.85 -16.71
C HIS A 21 0.14 7.66 -17.36
N GLN A 22 -0.28 7.34 -18.58
CA GLN A 22 0.21 6.18 -19.35
C GLN A 22 0.12 4.88 -18.52
N ASP A 23 1.24 4.21 -18.29
CA ASP A 23 1.34 2.96 -17.53
C ASP A 23 1.63 3.20 -16.03
N ARG A 24 1.35 4.39 -15.47
CA ARG A 24 1.77 4.74 -14.11
C ARG A 24 0.73 5.55 -13.33
N ILE A 25 0.81 5.43 -12.00
CA ILE A 25 0.16 6.31 -11.02
C ILE A 25 1.24 7.17 -10.36
N PHE A 26 1.02 8.48 -10.32
CA PHE A 26 1.88 9.46 -9.66
C PHE A 26 1.14 10.11 -8.49
N TYR A 27 1.76 10.15 -7.30
CA TYR A 27 1.16 10.84 -6.16
C TYR A 27 2.20 11.34 -5.18
N GLY A 28 1.91 12.45 -4.52
CA GLY A 28 2.70 12.94 -3.38
C GLY A 28 2.26 12.28 -2.08
N ARG A 29 3.20 11.78 -1.27
CA ARG A 29 2.89 11.24 0.06
C ARG A 29 2.33 12.32 0.96
N SER A 30 1.17 12.08 1.58
CA SER A 30 0.55 13.02 2.51
C SER A 30 1.39 13.33 3.74
N LYS A 31 2.28 12.42 4.16
CA LYS A 31 3.10 12.58 5.36
C LYS A 31 4.34 13.46 5.11
N THR A 32 4.94 13.35 3.93
CA THR A 32 6.29 13.86 3.66
C THR A 32 6.38 14.74 2.41
N GLY A 33 5.40 14.69 1.51
CA GLY A 33 5.42 15.38 0.22
C GLY A 33 6.18 14.64 -0.88
N ASP A 34 6.89 13.57 -0.55
CA ASP A 34 7.71 12.81 -1.52
C ASP A 34 6.86 12.29 -2.67
N GLN A 35 7.34 12.50 -3.90
CA GLN A 35 6.68 12.03 -5.11
C GLN A 35 6.94 10.54 -5.30
N ILE A 36 5.87 9.77 -5.43
CA ILE A 36 5.91 8.33 -5.69
C ILE A 36 5.35 8.07 -7.08
N SER A 37 6.03 7.19 -7.80
CA SER A 37 5.62 6.71 -9.11
C SER A 37 5.53 5.18 -9.11
N VAL A 38 4.34 4.66 -9.36
CA VAL A 38 4.03 3.22 -9.36
C VAL A 38 3.62 2.82 -10.77
N ARG A 39 4.26 1.78 -11.32
CA ARG A 39 3.82 1.18 -12.59
C ARG A 39 2.50 0.43 -12.39
N ILE A 40 1.57 0.61 -13.32
CA ILE A 40 0.30 -0.11 -13.38
C ILE A 40 0.57 -1.50 -13.95
N THR A 41 0.38 -2.50 -13.11
CA THR A 41 0.36 -3.91 -13.53
C THR A 41 -0.98 -4.22 -14.21
N GLU A 42 -1.05 -5.36 -14.90
CA GLU A 42 -2.30 -5.84 -15.51
C GLU A 42 -3.42 -5.96 -14.46
N GLU A 43 -3.16 -6.63 -13.33
CA GLU A 43 -4.11 -6.74 -12.21
C GLU A 43 -4.55 -5.36 -11.67
N LEU A 44 -3.62 -4.40 -11.55
CA LEU A 44 -3.98 -3.06 -11.11
C LEU A 44 -4.85 -2.35 -12.16
N SER A 45 -4.57 -2.55 -13.45
CA SER A 45 -5.34 -1.97 -14.55
C SER A 45 -6.80 -2.44 -14.52
N GLU A 46 -7.02 -3.74 -14.31
CA GLU A 46 -8.37 -4.31 -14.20
C GLU A 46 -9.14 -3.69 -13.04
N ILE A 47 -8.51 -3.57 -11.86
CA ILE A 47 -9.11 -2.93 -10.69
C ILE A 47 -9.44 -1.47 -10.99
N LEU A 48 -8.53 -0.73 -11.62
CA LEU A 48 -8.72 0.68 -11.96
C LEU A 48 -9.86 0.87 -12.97
N GLY A 49 -10.03 -0.05 -13.93
CA GLY A 49 -11.11 -0.02 -14.92
C GLY A 49 -12.50 0.06 -14.28
N CYS A 50 -12.70 -0.58 -13.13
CA CYS A 50 -13.95 -0.50 -12.37
C CYS A 50 -14.26 0.89 -11.78
N TYR A 51 -13.25 1.76 -11.68
CA TYR A 51 -13.36 3.07 -11.01
C TYR A 51 -13.18 4.27 -11.93
N THR A 52 -12.65 4.09 -13.15
CA THR A 52 -12.36 5.20 -14.07
C THR A 52 -13.49 5.47 -15.07
N VAL A 53 -14.39 4.50 -15.30
CA VAL A 53 -15.51 4.64 -16.24
C VAL A 53 -16.40 5.82 -15.83
N GLY A 54 -16.61 6.76 -16.77
CA GLY A 54 -17.48 7.92 -16.58
C GLY A 54 -16.90 9.05 -15.72
N LYS A 55 -15.59 9.01 -15.38
CA LYS A 55 -14.95 10.06 -14.57
C LYS A 55 -14.16 11.07 -15.41
N ALA A 56 -14.21 12.33 -14.99
CA ALA A 56 -13.33 13.38 -15.49
C ALA A 56 -11.94 13.29 -14.84
N LYS A 57 -10.94 13.96 -15.44
CA LYS A 57 -9.56 13.95 -14.95
C LYS A 57 -9.44 14.45 -13.50
N ASP A 58 -10.17 15.49 -13.13
CA ASP A 58 -10.07 16.08 -11.78
C ASP A 58 -10.87 15.35 -10.69
N ASP A 59 -11.63 14.33 -11.07
CA ASP A 59 -12.41 13.53 -10.14
C ASP A 59 -11.51 12.63 -9.28
N TYR A 60 -11.94 12.41 -8.03
CA TYR A 60 -11.30 11.42 -7.18
C TYR A 60 -11.51 10.01 -7.76
N LEU A 61 -10.42 9.26 -7.83
CA LEU A 61 -10.40 7.90 -8.36
C LEU A 61 -11.28 6.97 -7.53
N PHE A 62 -11.25 7.09 -6.20
CA PHE A 62 -12.09 6.31 -5.30
C PHE A 62 -13.20 7.17 -4.70
N PRO A 63 -14.42 6.63 -4.49
CA PRO A 63 -15.56 7.36 -3.94
C PRO A 63 -15.44 7.57 -2.42
N ALA A 64 -14.37 8.23 -1.98
CA ALA A 64 -14.09 8.51 -0.58
C ALA A 64 -14.70 9.85 -0.11
N ASN A 65 -15.00 10.77 -1.04
CA ASN A 65 -15.49 12.12 -0.75
C ASN A 65 -14.59 12.89 0.24
N TYR A 66 -13.28 12.69 0.21
CA TYR A 66 -12.32 13.35 1.10
C TYR A 66 -11.53 14.43 0.37
N TYR A 67 -11.79 15.70 0.71
CA TYR A 67 -11.27 16.87 0.01
C TYR A 67 -9.96 17.44 0.61
N GLY A 68 -9.30 16.72 1.52
CA GLY A 68 -7.95 17.07 1.97
C GLY A 68 -7.81 18.26 2.95
N SER A 69 -8.89 18.84 3.50
CA SER A 69 -8.78 19.94 4.49
C SER A 69 -8.81 19.46 5.96
N THR A 70 -8.29 20.28 6.88
CA THR A 70 -8.23 20.03 8.34
C THR A 70 -9.61 19.74 8.94
N ARG A 71 -10.65 20.47 8.50
CA ARG A 71 -12.06 20.23 8.89
C ARG A 71 -12.58 18.85 8.47
N HIS A 72 -11.96 18.22 7.46
CA HIS A 72 -12.34 16.90 6.96
C HIS A 72 -11.51 15.74 7.52
N TYR A 73 -10.60 15.99 8.46
CA TYR A 73 -9.82 14.91 9.08
C TYR A 73 -10.73 13.91 9.85
N GLU A 74 -11.82 14.38 10.46
CA GLU A 74 -12.85 13.52 11.06
C GLU A 74 -13.51 12.59 10.03
N LYS A 75 -13.72 13.09 8.80
CA LYS A 75 -14.24 12.30 7.70
C LYS A 75 -13.25 11.20 7.30
N TYR A 76 -11.97 11.53 7.19
CA TYR A 76 -10.92 10.55 6.94
C TYR A 76 -10.87 9.46 8.03
N LYS A 77 -10.94 9.84 9.33
CA LYS A 77 -10.98 8.87 10.43
C LYS A 77 -12.17 7.92 10.32
N THR A 78 -13.35 8.46 9.97
CA THR A 78 -14.57 7.68 9.75
C THR A 78 -14.43 6.73 8.57
N LEU A 79 -13.90 7.18 7.44
CA LEU A 79 -13.63 6.35 6.26
C LEU A 79 -12.64 5.23 6.59
N ARG A 80 -11.57 5.53 7.32
CA ARG A 80 -10.58 4.54 7.74
C ARG A 80 -11.19 3.50 8.67
N ARG A 81 -12.03 3.91 9.62
CA ARG A 81 -12.75 2.99 10.51
C ARG A 81 -13.69 2.08 9.73
N ARG A 82 -14.44 2.63 8.76
CA ARG A 82 -15.31 1.84 7.88
C ARG A 82 -14.51 0.85 7.03
N MET A 83 -13.42 1.30 6.41
CA MET A 83 -12.52 0.44 5.64
C MET A 83 -11.97 -0.69 6.49
N ASN A 84 -11.44 -0.40 7.69
CA ASN A 84 -10.94 -1.43 8.60
C ASN A 84 -12.06 -2.38 9.08
N GLY A 85 -13.30 -1.90 9.22
CA GLY A 85 -14.46 -2.76 9.51
C GLY A 85 -14.72 -3.76 8.39
N HIS A 86 -14.71 -3.31 7.14
CA HIS A 86 -14.86 -4.18 5.96
C HIS A 86 -13.70 -5.17 5.84
N LEU A 87 -12.47 -4.72 6.07
CA LEU A 87 -11.29 -5.57 6.08
C LEU A 87 -11.36 -6.65 7.17
N LYS A 88 -11.94 -6.35 8.33
CA LYS A 88 -12.19 -7.35 9.39
C LYS A 88 -13.19 -8.41 8.93
N THR A 89 -14.26 -8.02 8.24
CA THR A 89 -15.21 -8.98 7.66
C THR A 89 -14.54 -9.87 6.62
N ILE A 90 -13.81 -9.28 5.66
CA ILE A 90 -13.06 -10.03 4.64
C ILE A 90 -12.07 -11.01 5.28
N ALA A 91 -11.33 -10.58 6.31
CA ALA A 91 -10.39 -11.43 7.01
C ALA A 91 -11.09 -12.62 7.68
N LYS A 92 -12.22 -12.39 8.36
CA LYS A 92 -13.03 -13.45 8.97
C LYS A 92 -13.51 -14.45 7.91
N ASP A 93 -14.00 -13.96 6.78
CA ASP A 93 -14.52 -14.81 5.70
C ASP A 93 -13.40 -15.63 5.04
N ALA A 94 -12.17 -15.10 5.03
CA ALA A 94 -10.97 -15.77 4.55
C ALA A 94 -10.30 -16.68 5.59
N GLY A 95 -10.84 -16.82 6.81
CA GLY A 95 -10.25 -17.62 7.89
C GLY A 95 -8.98 -17.01 8.50
N ILE A 96 -8.76 -15.71 8.35
CA ILE A 96 -7.64 -14.97 8.94
C ILE A 96 -8.05 -14.50 10.34
N GLU A 97 -7.40 -15.04 11.37
CA GLU A 97 -7.71 -14.75 12.77
C GLU A 97 -7.07 -13.43 13.25
N GLU A 98 -5.99 -13.00 12.62
CA GLU A 98 -5.26 -11.80 12.99
C GLU A 98 -6.03 -10.52 12.67
N HIS A 99 -5.68 -9.45 13.40
CA HIS A 99 -6.25 -8.13 13.19
C HIS A 99 -5.85 -7.54 11.82
N PHE A 100 -6.74 -7.64 10.84
CA PHE A 100 -6.50 -7.19 9.48
C PHE A 100 -6.97 -5.75 9.24
N THR A 101 -6.04 -4.88 8.82
CA THR A 101 -6.31 -3.46 8.58
C THR A 101 -5.61 -2.93 7.34
N THR A 102 -5.90 -1.69 7.01
CA THR A 102 -5.14 -0.89 6.03
C THR A 102 -3.62 -0.89 6.29
N TYR A 103 -3.17 -0.97 7.54
CA TYR A 103 -1.74 -1.08 7.85
C TYR A 103 -1.21 -2.49 7.56
N THR A 104 -1.98 -3.53 7.86
CA THR A 104 -1.62 -4.92 7.58
C THR A 104 -1.27 -5.09 6.11
N ILE A 105 -2.06 -4.53 5.19
CA ILE A 105 -1.79 -4.55 3.73
C ILE A 105 -0.40 -3.97 3.39
N ARG A 106 -0.02 -2.84 3.98
CA ARG A 106 1.31 -2.23 3.78
C ARG A 106 2.42 -3.12 4.32
N HIS A 107 2.24 -3.63 5.53
CA HIS A 107 3.21 -4.53 6.17
C HIS A 107 3.39 -5.80 5.32
N SER A 108 2.30 -6.42 4.88
CA SER A 108 2.34 -7.61 4.02
C SER A 108 3.13 -7.37 2.74
N TRP A 109 2.93 -6.25 2.04
CA TRP A 109 3.73 -5.94 0.84
C TRP A 109 5.24 -5.88 1.14
N ALA A 110 5.62 -5.17 2.21
CA ALA A 110 7.02 -5.03 2.61
C ALA A 110 7.64 -6.36 3.05
N THR A 111 6.89 -7.16 3.82
CA THR A 111 7.32 -8.46 4.31
C THR A 111 7.45 -9.47 3.17
N ILE A 112 6.50 -9.53 2.24
CA ILE A 112 6.58 -10.39 1.05
C ILE A 112 7.78 -10.00 0.19
N ALA A 113 7.99 -8.70 -0.07
CA ALA A 113 9.16 -8.23 -0.79
C ALA A 113 10.47 -8.68 -0.13
N LYS A 114 10.53 -8.65 1.20
CA LYS A 114 11.67 -9.15 1.98
C LYS A 114 11.91 -10.65 1.77
N TYR A 115 10.85 -11.46 1.87
CA TYR A 115 10.92 -12.91 1.66
C TYR A 115 11.33 -13.27 0.23
N MET A 116 11.02 -12.42 -0.74
CA MET A 116 11.50 -12.55 -2.13
C MET A 116 12.96 -12.08 -2.31
N GLY A 117 13.68 -11.79 -1.24
CA GLY A 117 15.08 -11.34 -1.30
C GLY A 117 15.28 -9.92 -1.82
N ILE A 118 14.22 -9.10 -1.93
CA ILE A 118 14.36 -7.72 -2.40
C ILE A 118 15.17 -6.92 -1.37
N PRO A 119 16.22 -6.20 -1.78
CA PRO A 119 17.05 -5.45 -0.85
C PRO A 119 16.24 -4.45 -0.01
N THR A 120 16.51 -4.39 1.30
CA THR A 120 15.83 -3.49 2.24
C THR A 120 15.80 -2.04 1.77
N LYS A 121 16.86 -1.56 1.09
CA LYS A 121 16.90 -0.21 0.50
C LYS A 121 15.82 -0.02 -0.57
N VAL A 122 15.66 -0.98 -1.47
CA VAL A 122 14.62 -0.97 -2.52
C VAL A 122 13.23 -1.01 -1.89
N ILE A 123 13.02 -1.84 -0.86
CA ILE A 123 11.75 -1.89 -0.12
C ILE A 123 11.47 -0.52 0.54
N SER A 124 12.48 0.09 1.15
CA SER A 124 12.37 1.40 1.81
C SER A 124 11.97 2.50 0.85
N GLU A 125 12.62 2.58 -0.32
CA GLU A 125 12.28 3.53 -1.38
C GLU A 125 10.88 3.23 -1.95
N GLY A 126 10.52 1.95 -2.13
CA GLY A 126 9.19 1.53 -2.59
C GLY A 126 8.05 1.95 -1.66
N LEU A 127 8.29 1.97 -0.34
CA LEU A 127 7.35 2.47 0.67
C LEU A 127 7.36 4.01 0.82
N GLY A 128 8.32 4.68 0.18
CA GLY A 128 8.58 6.11 0.30
C GLY A 128 9.11 6.52 1.67
N HIS A 129 9.93 5.69 2.33
CA HIS A 129 10.53 5.99 3.62
C HIS A 129 11.88 6.72 3.45
N ASN A 130 12.02 7.87 4.10
CA ASN A 130 13.27 8.67 4.10
C ASN A 130 14.33 8.14 5.07
N SER A 131 14.06 7.04 5.78
CA SER A 131 15.00 6.41 6.70
C SER A 131 14.83 4.90 6.72
N LEU A 132 15.93 4.17 6.56
CA LEU A 132 15.99 2.71 6.66
C LEU A 132 15.54 2.21 8.04
N LYS A 133 15.75 3.00 9.10
CA LYS A 133 15.28 2.66 10.46
C LYS A 133 13.76 2.51 10.51
N THR A 134 13.04 3.31 9.73
CA THR A 134 11.58 3.17 9.62
C THR A 134 11.23 1.84 8.96
N THR A 135 11.92 1.48 7.88
CA THR A 135 11.72 0.21 7.15
C THR A 135 12.09 -1.02 7.97
N GLN A 136 13.15 -0.96 8.78
CA GLN A 136 13.55 -2.05 9.69
C GLN A 136 12.44 -2.47 10.66
N ILE A 137 11.58 -1.54 11.10
CA ILE A 137 10.40 -1.86 11.94
C ILE A 137 9.41 -2.77 11.20
N TYR A 138 9.29 -2.63 9.87
CA TYR A 138 8.39 -3.44 9.03
C TYR A 138 8.99 -4.81 8.71
N LEU A 139 10.32 -4.92 8.76
CA LEU A 139 11.07 -6.09 8.37
C LEU A 139 11.46 -6.91 9.62
N ARG A 140 10.48 -7.57 10.24
CA ARG A 140 10.73 -8.60 11.28
C ARG A 140 11.88 -9.52 10.86
N SER A 141 12.65 -10.04 11.81
CA SER A 141 13.69 -11.05 11.57
C SER A 141 13.20 -12.11 10.59
N PHE A 142 14.06 -12.57 9.67
CA PHE A 142 13.71 -13.73 8.85
C PHE A 142 13.37 -14.90 9.78
N THR A 143 12.38 -15.70 9.40
CA THR A 143 12.08 -16.95 10.10
C THR A 143 13.25 -17.92 9.93
N ASN A 144 13.39 -18.86 10.87
CA ASN A 144 14.48 -19.86 10.82
C ASN A 144 14.53 -20.58 9.47
N HIS A 145 13.38 -20.94 8.90
CA HIS A 145 13.31 -21.56 7.58
C HIS A 145 14.09 -20.80 6.49
N VAL A 146 13.96 -19.47 6.43
CA VAL A 146 14.67 -18.67 5.41
C VAL A 146 16.16 -18.58 5.71
N LEU A 147 16.54 -18.62 6.99
CA LEU A 147 17.94 -18.67 7.40
C LEU A 147 18.55 -20.04 7.11
N ASP A 148 17.77 -21.11 7.25
CA ASP A 148 18.16 -22.48 6.94
C ASP A 148 18.39 -22.62 5.42
N ASP A 149 17.44 -22.17 4.59
CA ASP A 149 17.59 -22.12 3.12
C ASP A 149 18.84 -21.32 2.71
N ALA A 150 19.08 -20.18 3.36
CA ALA A 150 20.25 -19.35 3.10
C ALA A 150 21.56 -20.03 3.52
N ASN A 151 21.54 -20.74 4.64
CA ASN A 151 22.69 -21.50 5.12
C ASN A 151 23.01 -22.65 4.15
N GLU A 152 22.00 -23.39 3.69
CA GLU A 152 22.17 -24.46 2.70
C GLU A 152 22.86 -23.95 1.43
N MET A 153 22.45 -22.79 0.89
CA MET A 153 23.10 -22.18 -0.28
C MET A 153 24.55 -21.75 -0.05
N VAL A 154 24.94 -21.45 1.19
CA VAL A 154 26.30 -20.97 1.53
C VAL A 154 27.24 -22.13 1.81
N VAL A 155 26.74 -23.23 2.38
CA VAL A 155 27.56 -24.38 2.77
C VAL A 155 27.60 -25.49 1.71
N SER A 156 26.75 -25.43 0.68
CA SER A 156 26.81 -26.28 -0.52
C SER A 156 27.86 -25.78 -1.52
#